data_AF-Q8FTG7-F1
#
_entry.id   AF-Q8FTG7-F1
#
_cell.length_a   1.000
_cell.length_b   1.000
_cell.length_c   1.000
_cell.angle_alpha   90.00
_cell.angle_beta   90.00
_cell.angle_gamma   90.00
#
_symmetry.space_group_name_H-M   'P 1'
#
loop_
_entity.id
_entity.type
_entity.pdbx_description
1 polymer ?
#
loop_
_entity_poly.entity_id
_entity_poly.type
_entity_poly.pdbx_seq_one_letter_code
_entity_poly.pdbx_strand_id
1 'polypeptide(L)'
;MRETSGAGRQYQGRSTSSLNDIMYIIGQLGIMVELSMRTLTGRFIPMSSLDATGADTLRTLEALADPKILAVNERHGDDHAVNLTKLRAVAKDLKKNQELALRLWDSGDTAGRLVSLLICRPKEFSTDQLDSMIREARTPKVTDWLINYVVKKHPDWDELRRHWLADPDDAVRAAGWSLNTFAITAAPSQIDPDSLLKSIESDMADASPRLQWNMNETLANIGIEHPDLRQRAIDIGERLGVLRDYPTPPNCTSPFAPIWIEEIVRRREAK
;
A
#
# COMPACT_ATOMS: atom_id res chain seq x y z
N MET A 1 38.39 11.69 -26.98
CA MET A 1 38.64 11.32 -25.56
C MET A 1 37.76 12.26 -24.74
N ARG A 2 36.52 11.89 -24.38
CA ARG A 2 36.12 11.20 -23.12
C ARG A 2 36.86 11.82 -21.92
N GLU A 3 36.22 12.32 -20.87
CA GLU A 3 35.18 11.67 -20.06
C GLU A 3 34.24 12.68 -19.37
N THR A 4 32.94 12.38 -19.36
CA THR A 4 31.94 12.99 -18.46
C THR A 4 31.76 12.06 -17.25
N SER A 5 31.99 12.60 -16.05
CA SER A 5 31.83 11.90 -14.77
C SER A 5 30.36 11.68 -14.45
N GLY A 6 29.92 10.41 -14.47
CA GLY A 6 28.63 9.98 -13.93
C GLY A 6 28.81 9.52 -12.48
N ALA A 7 28.31 10.31 -11.54
CA ALA A 7 28.26 9.92 -10.13
C ALA A 7 27.08 8.95 -9.91
N GLY A 8 27.37 7.65 -10.01
CA GLY A 8 26.46 6.61 -9.53
C GLY A 8 26.33 6.69 -8.01
N ARG A 9 25.16 7.07 -7.50
CA ARG A 9 24.84 6.86 -6.08
C ARG A 9 24.60 5.38 -5.88
N GLN A 10 25.53 4.74 -5.18
CA GLN A 10 25.41 3.37 -4.72
C GLN A 10 24.20 3.25 -3.78
N TYR A 11 23.21 2.46 -4.19
CA TYR A 11 22.20 1.91 -3.29
C TYR A 11 22.89 0.89 -2.37
N GLN A 12 23.47 1.35 -1.27
CA GLN A 12 23.94 0.50 -0.18
C GLN A 12 22.92 0.53 0.96
N GLY A 13 22.21 -0.59 1.14
CA GLY A 13 21.36 -0.80 2.32
C GLY A 13 20.34 -1.90 2.09
N ARG A 14 20.56 -3.06 2.74
CA ARG A 14 19.76 -4.29 2.62
C ARG A 14 18.26 -4.06 2.78
N SER A 15 17.49 -4.36 1.74
CA SER A 15 16.08 -4.74 1.86
C SER A 15 15.82 -5.89 0.90
N THR A 16 15.85 -7.12 1.42
CA THR A 16 15.25 -8.25 0.72
C THR A 16 13.75 -8.16 0.93
N SER A 17 13.08 -7.36 0.11
CA SER A 17 11.62 -7.42 -0.07
C SER A 17 11.28 -8.83 -0.55
N SER A 18 10.94 -9.69 0.41
CA SER A 18 10.60 -11.07 0.13
C SER A 18 9.13 -11.12 -0.28
N LEU A 19 8.90 -11.24 -1.58
CA LEU A 19 7.74 -11.90 -2.22
C LEU A 19 6.34 -11.31 -1.99
N ASN A 20 6.07 -10.59 -0.91
CA ASN A 20 4.74 -10.08 -0.57
C ASN A 20 4.43 -8.74 -1.24
N ASP A 21 5.42 -7.90 -1.56
CA ASP A 21 5.17 -6.65 -2.31
C ASP A 21 4.81 -6.95 -3.78
N ILE A 22 5.41 -8.00 -4.35
CA ILE A 22 5.14 -8.45 -5.73
C ILE A 22 3.86 -9.30 -5.80
N MET A 23 3.53 -10.08 -4.76
CA MET A 23 2.26 -10.81 -4.71
C MET A 23 1.03 -9.93 -4.44
N TYR A 24 1.20 -8.72 -3.90
CA TYR A 24 0.06 -7.86 -3.56
C TYR A 24 -0.58 -7.17 -4.78
N ILE A 25 0.18 -6.97 -5.88
CA ILE A 25 -0.30 -6.25 -7.07
C ILE A 25 -0.98 -7.18 -8.10
N ILE A 26 -0.80 -8.50 -8.00
CA ILE A 26 -1.35 -9.47 -8.99
C ILE A 26 -2.48 -10.37 -8.40
N GLY A 27 -2.78 -10.28 -7.09
CA GLY A 27 -3.49 -11.36 -6.38
C GLY A 27 -4.92 -11.13 -5.86
N GLN A 28 -5.69 -10.11 -6.26
CA GLN A 28 -7.05 -9.87 -5.71
C GLN A 28 -8.22 -9.91 -6.70
N LEU A 29 -8.33 -11.00 -7.46
CA LEU A 29 -9.60 -11.44 -8.05
C LEU A 29 -9.72 -12.96 -7.90
N GLY A 30 -10.59 -13.39 -6.97
CA GLY A 30 -11.05 -14.78 -6.87
C GLY A 30 -10.64 -15.49 -5.58
N ILE A 31 -11.60 -15.63 -4.67
CA ILE A 31 -12.07 -16.91 -4.08
C ILE A 31 -12.81 -16.59 -2.77
N MET A 32 -14.12 -16.68 -2.85
CA MET A 32 -15.07 -16.65 -1.75
C MET A 32 -15.13 -18.07 -1.16
N VAL A 33 -14.78 -18.25 0.12
CA VAL A 33 -15.04 -19.52 0.83
C VAL A 33 -15.95 -19.25 2.00
N GLU A 34 -17.19 -19.68 1.81
CA GLU A 34 -18.22 -19.89 2.80
C GLU A 34 -17.89 -21.18 3.57
N LEU A 35 -17.78 -21.14 4.90
CA LEU A 35 -17.92 -22.35 5.70
C LEU A 35 -18.33 -22.07 7.16
N SER A 36 -19.59 -22.44 7.41
CA SER A 36 -20.14 -23.17 8.56
C SER A 36 -19.77 -22.71 9.98
N MET A 37 -20.79 -22.18 10.65
CA MET A 37 -20.82 -21.94 12.10
C MET A 37 -20.78 -23.26 12.88
N ARG A 38 -19.90 -23.35 13.87
CA ARG A 38 -20.09 -24.21 15.04
C ARG A 38 -19.91 -23.38 16.31
N THR A 39 -20.97 -23.42 17.10
CA THR A 39 -21.17 -22.79 18.40
C THR A 39 -20.18 -23.33 19.42
N LEU A 40 -19.44 -22.43 20.07
CA LEU A 40 -18.80 -22.70 21.36
C LEU A 40 -19.46 -21.80 22.40
N THR A 41 -20.30 -22.42 23.22
CA THR A 41 -20.89 -21.83 24.43
C THR A 41 -19.80 -21.71 25.50
N GLY A 42 -19.12 -20.56 25.49
CA GLY A 42 -18.37 -20.03 26.63
C GLY A 42 -19.14 -18.83 27.19
N ARG A 43 -19.32 -18.80 28.51
CA ARG A 43 -20.12 -17.81 29.25
C ARG A 43 -19.52 -16.40 29.04
N PHE A 44 -20.15 -15.60 28.20
CA PHE A 44 -19.78 -14.21 27.93
C PHE A 44 -20.10 -13.34 29.16
N ILE A 45 -19.08 -12.72 29.73
CA ILE A 45 -19.24 -11.66 30.74
C ILE A 45 -19.16 -10.33 29.97
N PRO A 46 -20.24 -9.53 29.88
CA PRO A 46 -20.18 -8.28 29.16
C PRO A 46 -19.37 -7.25 29.98
N MET A 47 -18.19 -6.87 29.49
CA MET A 47 -17.57 -5.59 29.90
C MET A 47 -18.17 -4.50 29.03
N SER A 48 -19.21 -3.85 29.55
CA SER A 48 -20.06 -2.90 28.82
C SER A 48 -19.49 -1.48 28.80
N SER A 49 -18.20 -1.33 28.46
CA SER A 49 -17.72 -0.04 27.96
C SER A 49 -16.91 -0.25 26.69
N LEU A 50 -17.12 0.67 25.76
CA LEU A 50 -16.48 0.68 24.46
C LEU A 50 -14.95 0.82 24.59
N ASP A 51 -14.49 1.51 25.63
CA ASP A 51 -13.09 1.61 26.04
C ASP A 51 -12.52 0.29 26.56
N ALA A 52 -13.31 -0.49 27.31
CA ALA A 52 -12.91 -1.83 27.75
C ALA A 52 -12.66 -2.74 26.54
N THR A 53 -13.52 -2.70 25.52
CA THR A 53 -13.31 -3.48 24.28
C THR A 53 -12.04 -3.06 23.52
N GLY A 54 -11.69 -1.77 23.52
CA GLY A 54 -10.45 -1.27 22.91
C GLY A 54 -9.22 -1.80 23.64
N ALA A 55 -9.16 -1.60 24.96
CA ALA A 55 -8.08 -2.10 25.79
C ALA A 55 -7.97 -3.64 25.76
N ASP A 56 -9.09 -4.36 25.74
CA ASP A 56 -9.13 -5.83 25.62
C ASP A 56 -8.56 -6.31 24.29
N THR A 57 -8.86 -5.60 23.20
CA THR A 57 -8.33 -5.91 21.87
C THR A 57 -6.81 -5.70 21.85
N LEU A 58 -6.31 -4.60 22.40
CA LEU A 58 -4.87 -4.33 22.48
C LEU A 58 -4.15 -5.37 23.33
N ARG A 59 -4.70 -5.75 24.50
CA ARG A 59 -4.17 -6.84 25.33
C ARG A 59 -4.14 -8.18 24.59
N THR A 60 -5.18 -8.45 23.79
CA THR A 60 -5.23 -9.65 22.95
C THR A 60 -4.11 -9.63 21.91
N LEU A 61 -3.86 -8.48 21.27
CA LEU A 61 -2.78 -8.32 20.30
C LEU A 61 -1.39 -8.46 20.95
N GLU A 62 -1.20 -7.87 22.13
CA GLU A 62 0.03 -7.99 22.92
C GLU A 62 0.32 -9.45 23.28
N ALA A 63 -0.70 -10.22 23.70
CA ALA A 63 -0.56 -11.65 23.97
C ALA A 63 -0.23 -12.49 22.72
N LEU A 64 -0.47 -11.97 21.52
CA LEU A 64 -0.13 -12.61 20.24
C LEU A 64 1.25 -12.19 19.70
N ALA A 65 1.94 -11.26 20.36
CA ALA A 65 3.25 -10.77 19.96
C ALA A 65 4.30 -11.89 19.91
N ASP A 66 5.09 -11.90 18.84
CA ASP A 66 6.19 -12.83 18.63
C ASP A 66 7.46 -12.05 18.24
N PRO A 67 8.55 -12.11 19.03
CA PRO A 67 9.81 -11.41 18.72
C PRO A 67 10.40 -11.76 17.35
N LYS A 68 10.15 -12.99 16.85
CA LYS A 68 10.61 -13.37 15.51
C LYS A 68 9.84 -12.64 14.41
N ILE A 69 8.55 -12.40 14.64
CA ILE A 69 7.71 -11.62 13.72
C ILE A 69 8.13 -10.15 13.76
N LEU A 70 8.37 -9.59 14.96
CA LEU A 70 8.89 -8.24 15.10
C LEU A 70 10.19 -8.05 14.30
N ALA A 71 11.17 -8.92 14.49
CA ALA A 71 12.46 -8.83 13.80
C ALA A 71 12.35 -8.96 12.27
N VAL A 72 11.31 -9.60 11.75
CA VAL A 72 11.01 -9.63 10.31
C VAL A 72 10.39 -8.30 9.88
N ASN A 73 9.38 -7.82 10.60
CA ASN A 73 8.65 -6.59 10.28
C ASN A 73 9.54 -5.34 10.37
N GLU A 74 10.46 -5.28 11.33
CA GLU A 74 11.41 -4.15 11.47
C GLU A 74 12.32 -4.01 10.24
N ARG A 75 12.69 -5.13 9.59
CA ARG A 75 13.45 -5.10 8.33
C ARG A 75 12.67 -4.50 7.17
N HIS A 76 11.35 -4.42 7.32
CA HIS A 76 10.42 -3.82 6.36
C HIS A 76 9.93 -2.43 6.81
N GLY A 77 10.43 -1.91 7.93
CA GLY A 77 10.04 -0.60 8.47
C GLY A 77 8.76 -0.60 9.30
N ASP A 78 8.29 -1.77 9.72
CA ASP A 78 7.11 -1.94 10.57
C ASP A 78 7.52 -2.35 12.01
N ASP A 79 6.80 -1.84 13.02
CA ASP A 79 7.13 -2.00 14.44
C ASP A 79 6.18 -2.96 15.21
N HIS A 80 5.34 -3.71 14.50
CA HIS A 80 4.39 -4.65 15.12
C HIS A 80 4.96 -6.07 15.23
N ALA A 81 4.64 -6.75 16.34
CA ALA A 81 5.09 -8.12 16.61
C ALA A 81 4.03 -9.20 16.27
N VAL A 82 2.87 -8.81 15.75
CA VAL A 82 1.74 -9.74 15.53
C VAL A 82 1.77 -10.31 14.12
N ASN A 83 1.65 -11.63 14.00
CA ASN A 83 1.51 -12.30 12.70
C ASN A 83 0.20 -11.90 12.01
N LEU A 84 0.27 -11.53 10.71
CA LEU A 84 -0.89 -11.01 9.97
C LEU A 84 -2.07 -11.98 9.88
N THR A 85 -1.86 -13.29 9.89
CA THR A 85 -2.95 -14.29 9.91
C THR A 85 -3.69 -14.25 11.24
N LYS A 86 -2.96 -14.13 12.36
CA LYS A 86 -3.55 -13.97 13.70
C LYS A 86 -4.28 -12.64 13.83
N LEU A 87 -3.71 -11.57 13.29
CA LEU A 87 -4.33 -10.24 13.25
C LEU A 87 -5.68 -10.28 12.50
N ARG A 88 -5.73 -10.95 11.34
CA ARG A 88 -6.97 -11.16 10.60
C ARG A 88 -7.99 -12.03 11.34
N ALA A 89 -7.54 -13.00 12.14
CA ALA A 89 -8.43 -13.79 12.99
C ALA A 89 -9.11 -12.91 14.06
N VAL A 90 -8.34 -12.05 14.74
CA VAL A 90 -8.90 -11.06 15.69
C VAL A 90 -9.92 -10.16 15.00
N ALA A 91 -9.58 -9.59 13.84
CA ALA A 91 -10.50 -8.74 13.08
C ALA A 91 -11.77 -9.48 12.64
N LYS A 92 -11.67 -10.77 12.29
CA LYS A 92 -12.82 -11.62 11.93
C LYS A 92 -13.79 -11.76 13.09
N ASP A 93 -13.28 -11.98 14.31
CA ASP A 93 -14.12 -12.16 15.50
C ASP A 93 -14.80 -10.85 15.91
N LEU A 94 -14.09 -9.72 15.77
CA LEU A 94 -14.63 -8.38 16.04
C LEU A 94 -15.70 -7.93 15.03
N LYS A 95 -15.66 -8.47 13.80
CA LYS A 95 -16.52 -8.08 12.65
C LYS A 95 -16.40 -6.59 12.34
N LYS A 96 -17.26 -6.07 11.45
CA LYS A 96 -17.29 -4.64 11.12
C LYS A 96 -17.83 -3.81 12.28
N ASN A 97 -16.98 -2.94 12.83
CA ASN A 97 -17.29 -2.08 13.98
C ASN A 97 -16.54 -0.75 13.85
N GLN A 98 -17.20 0.29 13.32
CA GLN A 98 -16.58 1.60 13.08
C GLN A 98 -16.11 2.27 14.38
N GLU A 99 -16.91 2.20 15.43
CA GLU A 99 -16.62 2.87 16.68
C GLU A 99 -15.36 2.31 17.36
N LEU A 100 -15.23 0.97 17.38
CA LEU A 100 -14.02 0.30 17.84
C LEU A 100 -12.83 0.58 16.91
N ALA A 101 -13.04 0.65 15.60
CA ALA A 101 -11.99 0.99 14.64
C ALA A 101 -11.35 2.35 14.97
N LEU A 102 -12.17 3.37 15.23
CA LEU A 102 -11.69 4.71 15.60
C LEU A 102 -10.85 4.67 16.88
N ARG A 103 -11.33 4.01 17.94
CA ARG A 103 -10.54 3.87 19.18
C ARG A 103 -9.23 3.12 19.00
N LEU A 104 -9.23 2.03 18.22
CA LEU A 104 -8.02 1.29 17.91
C LEU A 104 -7.04 2.15 17.10
N TRP A 105 -7.56 3.01 16.23
CA TRP A 105 -6.73 3.95 15.48
C TRP A 105 -6.08 5.00 16.40
N ASP A 106 -6.88 5.61 17.26
CA ASP A 106 -6.48 6.65 18.22
C ASP A 106 -5.50 6.14 19.27
N SER A 107 -5.48 4.83 19.54
CA SER A 107 -4.52 4.21 20.46
C SER A 107 -3.05 4.40 20.05
N GLY A 108 -2.79 4.65 18.76
CA GLY A 108 -1.44 4.77 18.21
C GLY A 108 -0.69 3.45 18.05
N ASP A 109 -1.20 2.34 18.58
CA ASP A 109 -0.59 1.02 18.44
C ASP A 109 -0.69 0.52 16.99
N THR A 110 0.43 0.11 16.40
CA THR A 110 0.48 -0.30 14.98
C THR A 110 -0.37 -1.55 14.71
N ALA A 111 -0.36 -2.55 15.59
CA ALA A 111 -1.21 -3.73 15.41
C ALA A 111 -2.71 -3.37 15.56
N GLY A 112 -3.03 -2.49 16.50
CA GLY A 112 -4.36 -1.92 16.70
C GLY A 112 -4.85 -1.17 15.47
N ARG A 113 -4.03 -0.29 14.89
CA ARG A 113 -4.32 0.42 13.64
C ARG A 113 -4.54 -0.54 12.47
N LEU A 114 -3.73 -1.59 12.34
CA LEU A 114 -3.96 -2.61 11.30
C LEU A 114 -5.31 -3.34 11.50
N VAL A 115 -5.69 -3.66 12.74
CA VAL A 115 -7.03 -4.22 13.03
C VAL A 115 -8.13 -3.21 12.72
N SER A 116 -7.95 -1.94 13.10
CA SER A 116 -8.88 -0.84 12.79
C SER A 116 -9.22 -0.81 11.30
N LEU A 117 -8.22 -0.84 10.43
CA LEU A 117 -8.39 -0.83 8.98
C LEU A 117 -9.16 -2.05 8.45
N LEU A 118 -9.07 -3.20 9.13
CA LEU A 118 -9.84 -4.40 8.75
C LEU A 118 -11.30 -4.34 9.21
N ILE A 119 -11.61 -3.68 10.32
CA ILE A 119 -12.95 -3.66 10.92
C ILE A 119 -13.75 -2.38 10.66
N CYS A 120 -13.11 -1.33 10.16
CA CYS A 120 -13.76 -0.07 9.80
C CYS A 120 -14.74 -0.20 8.62
N ARG A 121 -15.56 0.83 8.44
CA ARG A 121 -16.45 1.03 7.29
C ARG A 121 -15.94 2.24 6.51
N PRO A 122 -15.32 2.03 5.35
CA PRO A 122 -14.65 3.12 4.64
C PRO A 122 -15.53 4.35 4.41
N LYS A 123 -16.78 4.15 3.97
CA LYS A 123 -17.72 5.24 3.66
C LYS A 123 -18.20 6.08 4.86
N GLU A 124 -17.82 5.69 6.09
CA GLU A 124 -18.15 6.45 7.31
C GLU A 124 -17.04 7.42 7.72
N PHE A 125 -15.89 7.43 7.03
CA PHE A 125 -14.86 8.44 7.22
C PHE A 125 -15.16 9.69 6.41
N SER A 126 -14.87 10.86 6.97
CA SER A 126 -14.74 12.10 6.20
C SER A 126 -13.38 12.17 5.48
N THR A 127 -13.27 13.03 4.48
CA THR A 127 -12.00 13.33 3.81
C THR A 127 -10.97 13.88 4.79
N ASP A 128 -11.36 14.77 5.70
CA ASP A 128 -10.47 15.31 6.76
C ASP A 128 -9.95 14.21 7.70
N GLN A 129 -10.79 13.23 8.06
CA GLN A 129 -10.33 12.08 8.84
C GLN A 129 -9.32 11.25 8.06
N LEU A 130 -9.57 10.96 6.78
CA LEU A 130 -8.63 10.19 5.97
C LEU A 130 -7.31 10.94 5.74
N ASP A 131 -7.35 12.27 5.65
CA ASP A 131 -6.16 13.12 5.60
C ASP A 131 -5.35 13.07 6.91
N SER A 132 -6.02 13.15 8.07
CA SER A 132 -5.35 12.97 9.36
C SER A 132 -4.74 11.57 9.46
N MET A 133 -5.50 10.54 9.07
CA MET A 133 -5.05 9.15 9.15
C MET A 133 -3.83 8.89 8.26
N ILE A 134 -3.74 9.45 7.05
CA ILE A 134 -2.56 9.23 6.20
C ILE A 134 -1.29 9.87 6.79
N ARG A 135 -1.42 11.02 7.47
CA ARG A 135 -0.31 11.70 8.17
C ARG A 135 0.09 10.99 9.46
N GLU A 136 -0.85 10.32 10.10
CA GLU A 136 -0.62 9.52 11.29
C GLU A 136 -0.09 8.11 10.98
N ALA A 137 -0.26 7.60 9.76
CA ALA A 137 0.22 6.29 9.33
C ALA A 137 1.76 6.31 9.21
N ARG A 138 2.43 5.98 10.32
CA ARG A 138 3.90 6.05 10.43
C ARG A 138 4.64 4.89 9.78
N THR A 139 4.01 3.71 9.65
CA THR A 139 4.67 2.52 9.14
C THR A 139 4.15 2.14 7.75
N PRO A 140 5.01 1.56 6.88
CA PRO A 140 4.63 1.16 5.54
C PRO A 140 3.35 0.32 5.49
N LYS A 141 3.18 -0.65 6.40
CA LYS A 141 1.99 -1.53 6.38
C LYS A 141 0.71 -0.78 6.64
N VAL A 142 0.71 0.15 7.60
CA VAL A 142 -0.47 0.93 7.97
C VAL A 142 -0.88 1.83 6.81
N THR A 143 0.09 2.52 6.19
CA THR A 143 -0.13 3.35 5.00
C THR A 143 -0.70 2.52 3.85
N ASP A 144 -0.09 1.38 3.52
CA ASP A 144 -0.52 0.51 2.44
C ASP A 144 -1.95 -0.02 2.66
N TRP A 145 -2.27 -0.45 3.89
CA TRP A 145 -3.59 -0.96 4.21
C TRP A 145 -4.65 0.15 4.26
N LEU A 146 -4.29 1.35 4.74
CA LEU A 146 -5.19 2.49 4.73
C LEU A 146 -5.61 2.82 3.30
N ILE A 147 -4.64 2.96 2.40
CA ILE A 147 -4.91 3.26 0.98
C ILE A 147 -5.75 2.13 0.35
N ASN A 148 -5.32 0.88 0.46
CA ASN A 148 -5.91 -0.23 -0.30
C ASN A 148 -7.23 -0.76 0.28
N TYR A 149 -7.41 -0.73 1.60
CA TYR A 149 -8.62 -1.26 2.25
C TYR A 149 -9.67 -0.20 2.53
N VAL A 150 -9.26 1.07 2.64
CA VAL A 150 -10.14 2.17 3.01
C VAL A 150 -10.27 3.18 1.88
N VAL A 151 -9.20 3.89 1.55
CA VAL A 151 -9.27 5.07 0.67
C VAL A 151 -9.76 4.71 -0.73
N LYS A 152 -9.23 3.66 -1.37
CA LYS A 152 -9.67 3.19 -2.70
C LYS A 152 -11.15 2.75 -2.75
N LYS A 153 -11.79 2.55 -1.59
CA LYS A 153 -13.21 2.16 -1.46
C LYS A 153 -14.10 3.31 -1.00
N HIS A 154 -13.52 4.48 -0.73
CA HIS A 154 -14.21 5.69 -0.36
C HIS A 154 -14.82 6.37 -1.60
N PRO A 155 -16.04 6.93 -1.57
CA PRO A 155 -16.60 7.65 -2.72
C PRO A 155 -15.72 8.84 -3.16
N ASP A 156 -15.10 9.53 -2.22
CA ASP A 156 -14.32 10.76 -2.48
C ASP A 156 -12.82 10.50 -2.68
N TRP A 157 -12.45 9.29 -3.09
CA TRP A 157 -11.05 8.91 -3.30
C TRP A 157 -10.36 9.83 -4.34
N ASP A 158 -11.08 10.31 -5.36
CA ASP A 158 -10.53 11.18 -6.40
C ASP A 158 -10.23 12.60 -5.89
N GLU A 159 -11.06 13.08 -4.96
CA GLU A 159 -10.81 14.35 -4.27
C GLU A 159 -9.53 14.24 -3.43
N LEU A 160 -9.43 13.20 -2.61
CA LEU A 160 -8.23 12.91 -1.80
C LEU A 160 -6.99 12.74 -2.68
N ARG A 161 -7.10 12.06 -3.82
CA ARG A 161 -6.00 11.94 -4.79
C ARG A 161 -5.48 13.30 -5.23
N ARG A 162 -6.36 14.19 -5.68
CA ARG A 162 -5.97 15.53 -6.15
C ARG A 162 -5.40 16.38 -5.01
N HIS A 163 -5.98 16.29 -3.82
CA HIS A 163 -5.48 16.98 -2.64
C HIS A 163 -4.08 16.51 -2.26
N TRP A 164 -3.87 15.20 -2.12
CA TRP A 164 -2.60 14.62 -1.70
C TRP A 164 -1.49 14.77 -2.74
N LEU A 165 -1.80 14.74 -4.04
CA LEU A 165 -0.81 15.00 -5.09
C LEU A 165 -0.18 16.40 -4.99
N ALA A 166 -0.92 17.38 -4.47
CA ALA A 166 -0.48 18.76 -4.30
C ALA A 166 0.14 19.04 -2.90
N ASP A 167 0.17 18.04 -2.02
CA ASP A 167 0.71 18.19 -0.67
C ASP A 167 2.23 18.42 -0.70
N PRO A 168 2.82 19.22 0.19
CA PRO A 168 4.27 19.38 0.27
C PRO A 168 4.99 18.16 0.89
N ASP A 169 4.29 17.29 1.62
CA ASP A 169 4.87 16.09 2.22
C ASP A 169 4.93 14.94 1.21
N ASP A 170 6.14 14.48 0.92
CA ASP A 170 6.41 13.39 0.00
C ASP A 170 5.69 12.07 0.34
N ALA A 171 5.45 11.77 1.63
CA ALA A 171 4.72 10.59 2.05
C ALA A 171 3.23 10.70 1.70
N VAL A 172 2.65 11.89 1.85
CA VAL A 172 1.26 12.17 1.46
C VAL A 172 1.14 12.18 -0.07
N ARG A 173 2.07 12.84 -0.77
CA ARG A 173 2.15 12.79 -2.24
C ARG A 173 2.21 11.36 -2.76
N ALA A 174 2.99 10.49 -2.11
CA ALA A 174 3.08 9.08 -2.50
C ALA A 174 1.74 8.36 -2.43
N ALA A 175 0.89 8.69 -1.44
CA ALA A 175 -0.48 8.19 -1.38
C ALA A 175 -1.34 8.71 -2.56
N GLY A 176 -1.19 9.99 -2.92
CA GLY A 176 -1.79 10.56 -4.13
C GLY A 176 -1.37 9.83 -5.41
N TRP A 177 -0.09 9.51 -5.56
CA TRP A 177 0.41 8.71 -6.69
C TRP A 177 -0.11 7.26 -6.68
N SER A 178 -0.24 6.62 -5.51
CA SER A 178 -0.90 5.31 -5.42
C SER A 178 -2.35 5.36 -5.91
N LEU A 179 -3.06 6.47 -5.69
CA LEU A 179 -4.40 6.68 -6.22
C LEU A 179 -4.42 6.99 -7.72
N ASN A 180 -3.38 7.59 -8.29
CA ASN A 180 -3.22 7.67 -9.75
C ASN A 180 -3.10 6.26 -10.36
N THR A 181 -2.25 5.39 -9.79
CA THR A 181 -2.15 3.99 -10.22
C THR A 181 -3.51 3.30 -10.23
N PHE A 182 -4.30 3.49 -9.17
CA PHE A 182 -5.66 2.96 -9.11
C PHE A 182 -6.58 3.55 -10.19
N ALA A 183 -6.55 4.87 -10.38
CA ALA A 183 -7.40 5.56 -11.34
C ALA A 183 -7.15 5.11 -12.79
N ILE A 184 -5.91 4.77 -13.15
CA ILE A 184 -5.57 4.24 -14.49
C ILE A 184 -6.47 3.06 -14.89
N THR A 185 -6.76 2.18 -13.94
CA THR A 185 -7.55 0.97 -14.20
C THR A 185 -9.02 1.14 -13.83
N ALA A 186 -9.30 1.77 -12.69
CA ALA A 186 -10.66 1.83 -12.13
C ALA A 186 -11.50 3.00 -12.68
N ALA A 187 -10.86 4.09 -13.10
CA ALA A 187 -11.53 5.31 -13.54
C ALA A 187 -10.67 6.10 -14.55
N PRO A 188 -10.33 5.52 -15.72
CA PRO A 188 -9.40 6.14 -16.67
C PRO A 188 -9.86 7.51 -17.19
N SER A 189 -11.15 7.82 -17.13
CA SER A 189 -11.69 9.15 -17.49
C SER A 189 -11.37 10.25 -16.47
N GLN A 190 -10.87 9.91 -15.28
CA GLN A 190 -10.51 10.87 -14.22
C GLN A 190 -9.02 11.24 -14.21
N ILE A 191 -8.25 10.73 -15.17
CA ILE A 191 -6.82 11.00 -15.28
C ILE A 191 -6.44 11.50 -16.67
N ASP A 192 -5.35 12.24 -16.72
CA ASP A 192 -4.63 12.61 -17.94
C ASP A 192 -3.25 11.92 -17.92
N PRO A 193 -3.11 10.74 -18.56
CA PRO A 193 -1.85 10.00 -18.58
C PRO A 193 -0.68 10.82 -19.15
N ASP A 194 -0.91 11.70 -20.13
CA ASP A 194 0.14 12.51 -20.73
C ASP A 194 0.71 13.52 -19.72
N SER A 195 -0.15 14.13 -18.90
CA SER A 195 0.26 15.02 -17.82
C SER A 195 0.97 14.28 -16.68
N LEU A 196 0.50 13.07 -16.34
CA LEU A 196 1.19 12.22 -15.36
C LEU A 196 2.59 11.85 -15.84
N LEU A 197 2.76 11.46 -17.10
CA LEU A 197 4.08 11.15 -17.68
C LEU A 197 5.02 12.37 -17.65
N LYS A 198 4.51 13.59 -17.91
CA LYS A 198 5.32 14.83 -17.80
C LYS A 198 5.81 15.05 -16.37
N SER A 199 4.92 14.87 -15.39
CA SER A 199 5.26 15.03 -13.96
C SER A 199 6.24 13.97 -13.48
N ILE A 200 6.11 12.72 -13.95
CA ILE A 200 7.06 11.65 -13.66
C ILE A 200 8.44 11.97 -14.24
N GLU A 201 8.47 12.41 -15.49
CA GLU A 201 9.69 12.77 -16.21
C GLU A 201 10.46 13.92 -15.54
N SER A 202 9.77 14.89 -14.94
CA SER A 202 10.39 16.02 -14.25
C SER A 202 10.79 15.71 -12.81
N ASP A 203 9.94 15.01 -12.05
CA ASP A 203 10.04 15.04 -10.58
C ASP A 203 10.56 13.73 -9.99
N MET A 204 10.40 12.58 -10.67
CA MET A 204 10.63 11.27 -10.04
C MET A 204 12.10 11.05 -9.66
N ALA A 205 13.05 11.61 -10.41
CA ALA A 205 14.48 11.43 -10.12
C ALA A 205 14.87 11.96 -8.72
N ASP A 206 14.26 13.08 -8.30
CA ASP A 206 14.61 13.80 -7.08
C ASP A 206 13.66 13.50 -5.91
N ALA A 207 12.58 12.75 -6.15
CA ALA A 207 11.62 12.33 -5.15
C ALA A 207 12.22 11.39 -4.08
N SER A 208 11.63 11.38 -2.89
CA SER A 208 11.98 10.40 -1.85
C SER A 208 11.74 8.95 -2.32
N PRO A 209 12.41 7.94 -1.71
CA PRO A 209 12.30 6.55 -2.16
C PRO A 209 10.87 6.00 -2.22
N ARG A 210 10.00 6.38 -1.27
CA ARG A 210 8.60 5.98 -1.27
C ARG A 210 7.84 6.61 -2.43
N LEU A 211 8.02 7.92 -2.63
CA LEU A 211 7.37 8.62 -3.72
C LEU A 211 7.86 8.11 -5.09
N GLN A 212 9.17 7.84 -5.23
CA GLN A 212 9.74 7.17 -6.41
C GLN A 212 9.05 5.83 -6.71
N TRP A 213 8.82 5.02 -5.69
CA TRP A 213 8.12 3.75 -5.85
C TRP A 213 6.73 3.93 -6.45
N ASN A 214 5.92 4.83 -5.89
CA ASN A 214 4.55 5.07 -6.36
C ASN A 214 4.50 5.74 -7.74
N MET A 215 5.42 6.67 -8.03
CA MET A 215 5.56 7.27 -9.37
C MET A 215 5.99 6.24 -10.42
N ASN A 216 6.93 5.35 -10.10
CA ASN A 216 7.36 4.26 -10.97
C ASN A 216 6.24 3.24 -11.20
N GLU A 217 5.45 2.93 -10.17
CA GLU A 217 4.25 2.09 -10.31
C GLU A 217 3.22 2.74 -11.25
N THR A 218 2.96 4.04 -11.11
CA THR A 218 2.08 4.77 -12.03
C THR A 218 2.65 4.75 -13.46
N LEU A 219 3.95 4.98 -13.64
CA LEU A 219 4.64 4.91 -14.95
C LEU A 219 4.42 3.55 -15.62
N ALA A 220 4.64 2.46 -14.88
CA ALA A 220 4.47 1.11 -15.38
C ALA A 220 3.00 0.85 -15.77
N ASN A 221 2.04 1.24 -14.93
CA ASN A 221 0.62 1.06 -15.23
C ASN A 221 0.17 1.87 -16.45
N ILE A 222 0.70 3.08 -16.66
CA ILE A 222 0.44 3.84 -17.90
C ILE A 222 0.92 3.04 -19.11
N GLY A 223 2.15 2.54 -19.10
CA GLY A 223 2.69 1.80 -20.24
C GLY A 223 2.00 0.44 -20.48
N ILE A 224 1.46 -0.18 -19.43
CA ILE A 224 0.70 -1.43 -19.54
C ILE A 224 -0.68 -1.18 -20.15
N GLU A 225 -1.43 -0.19 -19.64
CA GLU A 225 -2.85 0.02 -19.98
C GLU A 225 -3.07 0.95 -21.19
N HIS A 226 -2.09 1.78 -21.57
CA HIS A 226 -2.20 2.71 -22.70
C HIS A 226 -1.17 2.38 -23.80
N PRO A 227 -1.51 1.53 -24.79
CA PRO A 227 -0.59 1.14 -25.85
C PRO A 227 0.07 2.30 -26.59
N ASP A 228 -0.68 3.36 -26.87
CA ASP A 228 -0.18 4.54 -27.59
C ASP A 228 0.87 5.34 -26.80
N LEU A 229 0.90 5.19 -25.47
CA LEU A 229 1.84 5.86 -24.57
C LEU A 229 2.95 4.93 -24.08
N ARG A 230 2.90 3.64 -24.44
CA ARG A 230 3.79 2.61 -23.90
C ARG A 230 5.26 2.91 -24.15
N GLN A 231 5.61 3.24 -25.39
CA GLN A 231 7.00 3.52 -25.75
C GLN A 231 7.52 4.71 -24.94
N ARG A 232 6.71 5.77 -24.80
CA ARG A 232 7.07 6.94 -24.00
C ARG A 232 7.29 6.58 -22.53
N ALA A 233 6.45 5.72 -21.95
CA ALA A 233 6.63 5.26 -20.57
C ALA A 233 7.92 4.45 -20.38
N ILE A 234 8.24 3.56 -21.33
CA ILE A 234 9.50 2.79 -21.35
C ILE A 234 10.71 3.73 -21.43
N ASP A 235 10.69 4.69 -22.36
CA ASP A 235 11.80 5.63 -22.56
C ASP A 235 12.06 6.49 -21.31
N ILE A 236 10.99 6.95 -20.64
CA ILE A 236 11.09 7.66 -19.35
C ILE A 236 11.72 6.74 -18.29
N GLY A 237 11.25 5.49 -18.18
CA GLY A 237 11.79 4.52 -17.22
C GLY A 237 13.28 4.23 -17.43
N GLU A 238 13.70 4.06 -18.69
CA GLU A 238 15.10 3.84 -19.05
C GLU A 238 15.98 5.06 -18.73
N ARG A 239 15.51 6.27 -19.08
CA ARG A 239 16.27 7.50 -18.82
C ARG A 239 16.43 7.78 -17.32
N LEU A 240 15.39 7.54 -16.53
CA LEU A 240 15.41 7.83 -15.09
C LEU A 240 16.10 6.72 -14.28
N GLY A 241 16.01 5.45 -14.71
CA GLY A 241 16.70 4.34 -14.06
C GLY A 241 16.23 4.01 -12.64
N VAL A 242 15.09 4.56 -12.20
CA VAL A 242 14.52 4.33 -10.86
C VAL A 242 14.18 2.86 -10.70
N LEU A 243 14.68 2.22 -9.62
CA LEU A 243 14.54 0.79 -9.32
C LEU A 243 15.21 -0.18 -10.31
N ARG A 244 16.10 0.29 -11.20
CA ARG A 244 16.82 -0.57 -12.17
C ARG A 244 17.54 -1.74 -11.51
N ASP A 245 18.23 -1.49 -10.40
CA ASP A 245 19.04 -2.49 -9.68
C ASP A 245 18.30 -3.13 -8.50
N TYR A 246 16.96 -3.04 -8.47
CA TYR A 246 16.19 -3.57 -7.36
C TYR A 246 16.33 -5.11 -7.26
N PRO A 247 16.71 -5.66 -6.09
CA PRO A 247 16.87 -7.10 -5.92
C PRO A 247 15.56 -7.85 -6.20
N THR A 248 15.52 -8.57 -7.31
CA THR A 248 14.34 -9.31 -7.75
C THR A 248 14.61 -10.81 -7.60
N PRO A 249 13.88 -11.53 -6.71
CA PRO A 249 14.03 -12.97 -6.56
C PRO A 249 13.72 -13.73 -7.86
N PRO A 250 14.23 -14.96 -8.02
CA PRO A 250 13.86 -15.80 -9.15
C PRO A 250 12.34 -15.95 -9.29
N ASN A 251 11.85 -15.98 -10.53
CA ASN A 251 10.42 -16.09 -10.89
C ASN A 251 9.55 -14.87 -10.51
N CYS A 252 10.14 -13.77 -10.04
CA CYS A 252 9.44 -12.51 -9.83
C CYS A 252 9.68 -11.56 -11.01
N THR A 253 8.73 -10.67 -11.28
CA THR A 253 8.90 -9.57 -12.24
C THR A 253 9.62 -8.41 -11.54
N SER A 254 10.66 -7.86 -12.17
CA SER A 254 11.36 -6.69 -11.64
C SER A 254 10.40 -5.49 -11.54
N PRO A 255 10.48 -4.67 -10.47
CA PRO A 255 9.68 -3.45 -10.38
C PRO A 255 10.21 -2.33 -11.29
N PHE A 256 11.36 -2.50 -11.94
CA PHE A 256 11.87 -1.52 -12.91
C PHE A 256 10.87 -1.36 -14.07
N ALA A 257 10.32 -0.15 -14.25
CA ALA A 257 9.16 0.07 -15.12
C ALA A 257 9.30 -0.50 -16.55
N PRO A 258 10.42 -0.33 -17.28
CA PRO A 258 10.59 -0.94 -18.60
C PRO A 258 10.41 -2.46 -18.61
N ILE A 259 11.13 -3.17 -17.74
CA ILE A 259 11.03 -4.63 -17.62
C ILE A 259 9.62 -5.05 -17.20
N TRP A 260 9.03 -4.31 -16.27
CA TRP A 260 7.69 -4.62 -15.77
C TRP A 260 6.64 -4.48 -16.87
N ILE A 261 6.66 -3.37 -17.62
CA ILE A 261 5.73 -3.09 -18.72
C ILE A 261 5.80 -4.20 -19.77
N GLU A 262 7.00 -4.50 -20.27
CA GLU A 262 7.21 -5.51 -21.30
C GLU A 262 6.72 -6.89 -20.85
N GLU A 263 7.04 -7.29 -19.61
CA GLU A 263 6.66 -8.61 -19.09
C GLU A 263 5.15 -8.75 -18.94
N ILE A 264 4.44 -7.72 -18.46
CA ILE A 264 2.98 -7.78 -18.30
C ILE A 264 2.28 -7.76 -19.66
N VAL A 265 2.74 -6.93 -20.60
CA VAL A 265 2.19 -6.89 -21.97
C VAL A 265 2.37 -8.25 -22.65
N ARG A 266 3.57 -8.82 -22.61
CA ARG A 266 3.86 -10.16 -23.16
C ARG A 266 2.94 -11.23 -22.57
N ARG A 267 2.70 -11.22 -21.25
CA ARG A 267 1.78 -12.17 -20.59
C ARG A 267 0.32 -11.99 -21.01
N ARG A 268 -0.11 -10.77 -21.36
CA ARG A 268 -1.47 -10.48 -21.83
C ARG A 268 -1.67 -10.93 -23.28
N GLU A 269 -0.66 -10.74 -24.13
CA GLU A 269 -0.70 -11.13 -25.55
C GLU A 269 -0.54 -12.64 -25.79
N ALA A 270 0.08 -13.36 -24.84
CA ALA A 270 0.23 -14.82 -24.89
C ALA A 270 -1.04 -15.60 -24.46
N LYS A 271 -2.11 -14.90 -24.06
CA LYS A 271 -3.42 -15.49 -23.69
C LYS A 271 -4.40 -15.37 -24.84
#